data_AF-A0A139PP58-F1
#
_entry.id   AF-A0A139PP58-F1
#
_cell.length_a   1.000
_cell.length_b   1.000
_cell.length_c   1.000
_cell.angle_alpha   90.00
_cell.angle_beta   90.00
_cell.angle_gamma   90.00
#
_symmetry.space_group_name_H-M   'P 1'
#
loop_
_entity.id
_entity.type
_entity.pdbx_description
1 polymer ?
#
loop_
_entity_poly.entity_id
_entity_poly.type
_entity_poly.pdbx_seq_one_letter_code
_entity_poly.pdbx_strand_id
1 'polypeptide(L)' 'MTEFEGDLIDCNEGTLEWVPYDDVLSKPTWEGDHTFVEWLLEDKPFFSAKFVYDGDKLLDTQVDFYE' A
#
# COMPACT_ATOMS: atom_id res chain seq x y z
N MET A 1 -5.73 -9.48 -16.62
CA MET A 1 -6.03 -8.27 -17.41
C MET A 1 -5.25 -7.16 -16.76
N THR A 2 -4.18 -6.67 -17.40
CA THR A 2 -3.26 -5.64 -16.87
C THR A 2 -3.41 -4.32 -17.63
N GLU A 3 -4.42 -4.21 -18.49
CA GLU A 3 -4.60 -3.06 -19.37
C GLU A 3 -5.57 -2.09 -18.72
N PHE A 4 -5.11 -0.84 -18.58
CA PHE A 4 -5.87 0.32 -18.17
C PHE A 4 -5.75 1.38 -19.28
N GLU A 5 -6.80 2.15 -19.51
CA GLU A 5 -6.85 3.24 -20.49
C GLU A 5 -7.31 4.55 -19.82
N GLY A 6 -6.70 5.67 -20.22
CA GLY A 6 -6.96 7.00 -19.67
C GLY A 6 -5.66 7.79 -19.45
N ASP A 7 -5.80 9.11 -19.38
CA ASP A 7 -4.68 10.01 -19.10
C ASP A 7 -4.62 10.38 -17.63
N LEU A 8 -3.40 10.53 -17.11
CA LEU A 8 -3.19 11.00 -15.74
C LEU A 8 -3.67 12.44 -15.61
N ILE A 9 -4.52 12.71 -14.63
CA ILE A 9 -5.04 14.05 -14.34
C ILE A 9 -4.35 14.66 -13.12
N ASP A 10 -4.39 15.98 -13.00
CA ASP A 10 -3.99 16.66 -11.77
C ASP A 10 -4.93 16.30 -10.62
N CYS A 11 -4.35 16.00 -9.46
CA CYS A 11 -5.09 15.71 -8.24
C CYS A 11 -4.99 16.90 -7.27
N ASN A 12 -6.08 17.22 -6.58
CA ASN A 12 -6.11 18.27 -5.57
C ASN A 12 -5.57 17.82 -4.20
N GLU A 13 -5.36 16.52 -3.99
CA GLU A 13 -4.78 15.95 -2.77
C GLU A 13 -3.25 15.79 -2.85
N GLY A 14 -2.66 15.82 -4.05
CA GLY A 14 -1.22 15.63 -4.23
C GLY A 14 -0.79 15.40 -5.68
N THR A 15 0.43 14.91 -5.88
CA THR A 15 1.00 14.59 -7.19
C THR A 15 0.89 13.09 -7.46
N LEU A 16 0.25 12.73 -8.57
CA LEU A 16 0.21 11.34 -9.03
C LEU A 16 1.51 11.01 -9.79
N GLU A 17 2.10 9.86 -9.50
CA GLU A 17 3.34 9.40 -10.11
C GLU A 17 3.27 7.89 -10.39
N TRP A 18 3.74 7.49 -11.58
CA TRP A 18 3.98 6.08 -11.89
C TRP A 18 5.35 5.66 -11.34
N VAL A 19 5.35 4.71 -10.41
CA VAL A 19 6.56 4.26 -9.69
C VAL A 19 6.86 2.80 -10.04
N PRO A 20 8.12 2.43 -10.32
CA PRO A 20 8.51 1.02 -10.45
C PRO A 20 8.18 0.23 -9.18
N TYR A 21 7.74 -1.03 -9.31
CA TYR A 21 7.38 -1.87 -8.16
C TYR A 21 8.48 -1.96 -7.10
N ASP A 22 9.74 -2.11 -7.53
CA ASP A 22 10.91 -2.21 -6.63
C ASP A 22 11.16 -0.91 -5.84
N ASP A 23 10.67 0.23 -6.34
CA ASP A 23 10.84 1.54 -5.70
C ASP A 23 9.65 1.92 -4.81
N VAL A 24 8.52 1.20 -4.86
CA VAL A 24 7.29 1.56 -4.12
C VAL A 24 7.55 1.57 -2.61
N LEU A 25 8.29 0.58 -2.10
CA LEU A 25 8.61 0.46 -0.67
C LEU A 25 9.58 1.56 -0.17
N SER A 26 10.28 2.25 -1.08
CA SER A 26 11.15 3.37 -0.73
C SER A 26 10.39 4.70 -0.55
N LYS A 27 9.12 4.76 -0.97
CA LYS A 27 8.33 5.98 -0.90
C LYS A 27 7.95 6.28 0.56
N PRO A 28 7.94 7.56 0.96
CA PRO A 28 7.52 7.93 2.30
C PRO A 28 6.04 7.59 2.48
N THR A 29 5.75 6.67 3.40
CA THR A 29 4.39 6.23 3.71
C THR A 29 4.28 5.83 5.19
N TRP A 30 3.06 5.56 5.64
CA TRP A 30 2.80 5.06 6.99
C TRP A 30 3.33 3.62 7.16
N GLU A 31 3.78 3.26 8.37
CA GLU A 31 4.40 1.94 8.64
C GLU A 31 3.50 0.76 8.24
N GLY A 32 2.19 0.87 8.47
CA GLY A 32 1.21 -0.14 8.09
C GLY A 32 1.00 -0.23 6.57
N ASP A 33 1.12 0.90 5.86
CA ASP A 33 1.00 0.93 4.40
C ASP A 33 2.15 0.18 3.75
N HIS A 34 3.37 0.42 4.23
CA HIS A 34 4.54 -0.35 3.80
C HIS A 34 4.35 -1.86 4.02
N THR A 35 3.73 -2.23 5.15
CA THR A 35 3.51 -3.62 5.52
C THR A 35 2.51 -4.32 4.59
N PHE A 36 1.34 -3.72 4.31
CA PHE A 36 0.37 -4.38 3.42
C PHE A 36 0.82 -4.36 1.95
N VAL A 37 1.52 -3.31 1.51
CA VAL A 37 2.05 -3.24 0.14
C VAL A 37 3.07 -4.35 -0.09
N GLU A 38 3.95 -4.63 0.89
CA GLU A 38 4.86 -5.77 0.83
C GLU A 38 4.09 -7.09 0.62
N TRP A 39 2.98 -7.32 1.33
CA TRP A 39 2.16 -8.52 1.12
C TRP A 39 1.56 -8.62 -0.28
N LEU A 40 1.17 -7.49 -0.88
CA LEU A 40 0.68 -7.45 -2.26
C LEU A 40 1.79 -7.76 -3.26
N LEU A 41 3.01 -7.21 -3.06
CA LEU A 41 4.15 -7.45 -3.93
C LEU A 41 4.68 -8.89 -3.83
N GLU A 42 4.58 -9.49 -2.64
CA GLU A 42 4.92 -10.90 -2.40
C GLU A 42 3.81 -11.88 -2.80
N ASP A 43 2.71 -11.38 -3.38
CA ASP A 43 1.56 -12.19 -3.86
C ASP A 43 1.00 -13.09 -2.74
N LYS A 44 0.90 -12.56 -1.51
CA LYS A 44 0.32 -13.28 -0.36
C LYS A 44 -1.15 -13.65 -0.63
N PRO A 45 -1.67 -14.70 0.05
CA PRO A 45 -3.09 -15.03 0.00
C PRO A 45 -3.97 -13.84 0.39
N PHE A 46 -5.24 -13.91 0.00
CA PHE A 46 -6.22 -12.88 0.37
C PHE A 46 -6.20 -12.65 1.89
N PHE A 47 -6.31 -11.39 2.33
CA PHE A 47 -6.15 -11.07 3.75
C PHE A 47 -7.10 -9.96 4.22
N SER A 48 -7.37 -9.99 5.52
CA SER A 48 -7.97 -8.87 6.27
C SER A 48 -6.94 -8.38 7.28
N ALA A 49 -6.69 -7.07 7.31
CA ALA A 49 -5.72 -6.49 8.24
C ALA A 49 -6.29 -5.28 9.01
N LYS A 50 -5.84 -5.12 10.24
CA LYS A 50 -6.15 -3.99 11.12
C LYS A 50 -4.85 -3.41 11.66
N PHE A 51 -4.67 -2.12 11.46
CA PHE A 51 -3.55 -1.33 11.96
C PHE A 51 -4.06 -0.32 12.99
N VAL A 52 -3.44 -0.26 14.17
CA VAL A 52 -3.81 0.67 15.26
C VAL A 52 -2.70 1.69 15.45
N TYR A 53 -3.03 2.97 15.33
CA TYR A 53 -2.08 4.08 15.45
C TYR A 53 -2.35 4.96 16.68
N ASP A 54 -1.29 5.54 17.23
CA ASP A 54 -1.32 6.67 18.15
C ASP A 54 -0.44 7.80 17.60
N GLY A 55 -1.09 8.83 17.06
CA GLY A 55 -0.43 9.82 16.21
C GLY A 55 0.23 9.16 15.01
N ASP A 56 1.53 9.39 14.84
CA ASP A 56 2.31 8.89 13.71
C ASP A 56 2.91 7.49 13.94
N LYS A 57 2.64 6.89 15.10
CA LYS A 57 3.25 5.62 15.51
C LYS A 57 2.27 4.46 15.39
N LEU A 58 2.68 3.41 14.68
CA LEU A 58 1.97 2.14 14.65
C LEU A 58 2.14 1.41 16.00
N LEU A 59 1.04 1.11 16.66
CA LEU A 59 1.02 0.44 17.96
C LEU A 59 0.75 -1.05 17.86
N ASP A 60 -0.16 -1.46 16.98
CA ASP A 60 -0.56 -2.85 16.82
C ASP A 60 -0.94 -3.16 15.37
N THR A 61 -0.72 -4.40 14.96
CA THR A 61 -1.08 -4.93 13.65
C THR A 61 -1.64 -6.33 13.80
N GLN A 62 -2.83 -6.55 13.25
CA GLN A 62 -3.50 -7.85 13.23
C GLN A 62 -3.83 -8.19 11.79
N VAL A 63 -3.50 -9.40 11.35
CA VAL A 63 -3.77 -9.86 9.99
C VAL A 63 -4.24 -11.31 10.00
N ASP A 64 -5.30 -11.57 9.23
CA ASP A 64 -5.82 -12.90 8.95
C ASP A 64 -5.63 -13.17 7.44
N PHE A 65 -4.88 -14.21 7.11
CA PHE A 65 -4.73 -14.71 5.74
C PHE A 65 -5.72 -15.85 5.49
N TYR A 66 -6.37 -15.82 4.33
CA TYR A 66 -7.34 -16.82 3.89
C TYR A 66 -6.74 -17.66 2.77
N GLU A 67 -6.61 -18.97 3.01
CA GLU A 67 -6.17 -19.97 2.03
C GLU A 67 -7.33 -20.54 1.20
#